data_AF-A0A920SW51-F1
#
_entry.id   AF-A0A920SW51-F1
#
_cell.length_a   1.000
_cell.length_b   1.000
_cell.length_c   1.000
_cell.angle_alpha   90.00
_cell.angle_beta   90.00
_cell.angle_gamma   90.00
#
_symmetry.space_group_name_H-M   'P 1'
#
loop_
_entity.id
_entity.type
_entity.pdbx_description
1 polymer ?
#
loop_
_entity_poly.entity_id
_entity_poly.type
_entity_poly.pdbx_seq_one_letter_code
_entity_poly.pdbx_strand_id
1 'polypeptide(L)'
;MRTLILVALAVTCSAFSVVLVRYENRQVYLDVRAAEVKRDHLNEEWGKLQLESATWSLHSLVAMEARRELEMVPPAPGEIIVVRLEASR
;
A
#
# COMPACT_ATOMS: atom_id res chain seq x y z
N MET A 1 59.15 4.28 22.24
CA MET A 1 58.75 3.15 21.36
C MET A 1 57.45 2.49 21.78
N ARG A 2 57.27 2.03 23.04
CA ARG A 2 56.03 1.37 23.49
C ARG A 2 54.74 2.14 23.20
N THR A 3 54.71 3.44 23.43
CA THR A 3 53.55 4.31 23.16
C THR A 3 53.22 4.42 21.67
N LEU A 4 54.24 4.49 20.81
CA LEU A 4 54.05 4.56 19.35
C LEU A 4 53.42 3.28 18.80
N ILE A 5 53.82 2.12 19.32
CA ILE A 5 53.25 0.82 18.92
C ILE A 5 51.77 0.75 19.33
N LEU A 6 51.42 1.20 20.54
CA LEU A 6 50.04 1.22 21.01
C LEU A 6 49.15 2.14 20.15
N VAL A 7 49.64 3.33 19.81
CA VAL A 7 48.92 4.27 18.95
C VAL A 7 48.76 3.71 17.54
N ALA A 8 49.82 3.14 16.96
CA ALA A 8 49.75 2.50 15.65
C ALA A 8 48.70 1.39 15.62
N LEU A 9 48.69 0.52 16.63
CA LEU A 9 47.69 -0.55 16.74
C LEU A 9 46.28 0.01 16.87
N ALA A 10 46.08 1.02 17.71
CA ALA A 10 44.77 1.65 17.91
C ALA A 10 44.22 2.28 16.62
N VAL A 11 45.07 2.97 15.85
CA VAL A 11 44.69 3.58 14.56
C VAL A 11 44.36 2.49 13.54
N THR A 12 45.16 1.44 13.45
CA THR A 12 44.88 0.31 12.55
C THR A 12 43.57 -0.38 12.90
N CYS A 13 43.32 -0.69 14.17
CA CYS A 13 42.04 -1.27 14.62
C CYS A 13 40.86 -0.35 14.30
N SER A 14 41.00 0.96 14.51
CA SER A 14 39.96 1.94 14.17
C SER A 14 39.65 1.93 12.67
N ALA A 15 40.68 1.94 11.82
CA ALA A 15 40.51 1.90 10.36
C ALA A 15 39.74 0.65 9.90
N PHE A 16 40.09 -0.53 10.43
CA PHE A 16 39.35 -1.77 10.13
C PHE A 16 37.91 -1.73 10.65
N SER A 17 37.69 -1.21 11.85
CA SER A 17 36.36 -1.08 12.45
C SER A 17 35.42 -0.24 11.58
N VAL A 18 35.90 0.91 11.08
CA VAL A 18 35.11 1.77 10.18
C VAL A 18 34.70 1.04 8.90
N VAL A 19 35.61 0.27 8.30
CA VAL A 19 35.31 -0.51 7.08
C VAL A 19 34.25 -1.57 7.35
N LEU A 20 34.37 -2.30 8.46
CA LEU A 20 33.40 -3.33 8.86
C LEU A 20 32.01 -2.71 9.08
N VAL A 21 31.94 -1.65 9.89
CA VAL A 21 30.68 -0.95 10.18
C VAL A 21 30.05 -0.39 8.91
N ARG A 22 30.85 0.15 7.98
CA ARG A 22 30.35 0.64 6.70
C ARG A 22 29.78 -0.49 5.83
N TYR A 23 30.43 -1.65 5.83
CA TYR A 23 29.96 -2.82 5.09
C TYR A 23 28.64 -3.36 5.67
N GLU A 24 28.56 -3.52 6.99
CA GLU A 24 27.33 -3.97 7.67
C GLU A 24 26.18 -2.99 7.45
N ASN A 25 26.43 -1.68 7.59
CA ASN A 25 25.44 -0.66 7.28
C ASN A 25 24.95 -0.76 5.84
N ARG A 26 25.83 -1.03 4.89
CA ARG A 26 25.46 -1.20 3.48
C ARG A 26 24.52 -2.39 3.31
N GLN A 27 24.79 -3.52 3.96
CA GLN A 27 23.93 -4.71 3.86
C GLN A 27 22.54 -4.45 4.44
N VAL A 28 22.46 -3.95 5.68
CA VAL A 28 21.18 -3.65 6.33
C VAL A 28 20.39 -2.60 5.53
N TYR A 29 21.06 -1.59 4.98
CA TYR A 29 20.43 -0.60 4.11
C TYR A 29 19.84 -1.25 2.86
N LEU A 30 20.55 -2.17 2.21
CA LEU A 30 20.03 -2.85 1.02
C LEU A 30 18.78 -3.68 1.33
N ASP A 31 18.74 -4.36 2.48
CA ASP A 31 17.57 -5.13 2.90
C ASP A 31 16.34 -4.24 3.10
N VAL A 32 16.51 -3.10 3.78
CA VAL A 32 15.44 -2.11 3.96
C VAL A 32 14.96 -1.58 2.61
N ARG A 33 15.89 -1.21 1.71
CA ARG A 33 15.52 -0.70 0.38
C ARG A 33 14.77 -1.74 -0.44
N ALA A 34 15.13 -3.01 -0.37
CA ALA A 34 14.41 -4.08 -1.05
C ALA A 34 12.98 -4.23 -0.53
N ALA A 35 12.79 -4.18 0.79
CA ALA A 35 11.47 -4.22 1.41
C ALA A 35 10.60 -3.00 1.05
N GLU A 36 11.18 -1.80 1.02
CA GLU A 36 10.51 -0.56 0.61
C GLU A 36 10.03 -0.65 -0.84
N VAL A 37 10.88 -1.08 -1.77
CA VAL A 37 10.49 -1.24 -3.18
C VAL A 37 9.34 -2.23 -3.33
N LYS A 38 9.38 -3.35 -2.61
CA LYS A 38 8.28 -4.33 -2.63
C LYS A 38 6.98 -3.73 -2.08
N ARG A 39 7.05 -3.00 -0.97
CA ARG A 39 5.88 -2.32 -0.39
C ARG A 39 5.28 -1.32 -1.37
N ASP A 40 6.13 -0.51 -1.99
CA ASP A 40 5.67 0.56 -2.89
C ASP A 40 4.98 -0.03 -4.13
N HIS A 41 5.52 -1.13 -4.69
CA HIS A 41 4.87 -1.87 -5.78
C HIS A 41 3.50 -2.41 -5.38
N LEU A 42 3.40 -3.07 -4.22
CA LEU A 42 2.13 -3.59 -3.72
C LEU A 42 1.11 -2.47 -3.47
N ASN A 43 1.56 -1.31 -3.00
CA ASN A 43 0.69 -0.17 -2.77
C ASN A 43 0.17 0.44 -4.08
N GLU A 44 0.99 0.46 -5.13
CA GLU A 44 0.56 0.85 -6.47
C GLU A 44 -0.50 -0.12 -7.02
N GLU A 45 -0.25 -1.42 -6.95
CA GLU A 45 -1.20 -2.46 -7.39
C GLU A 45 -2.51 -2.37 -6.61
N TRP A 46 -2.44 -2.21 -5.30
CA TRP A 46 -3.61 -2.04 -4.45
C TRP A 46 -4.43 -0.81 -4.85
N GLY A 47 -3.76 0.31 -5.13
CA GLY A 47 -4.41 1.52 -5.63
C GLY A 47 -5.17 1.27 -6.94
N LYS A 48 -4.56 0.54 -7.88
CA LYS A 48 -5.23 0.16 -9.14
C LYS A 48 -6.45 -0.71 -8.90
N LEU A 49 -6.33 -1.75 -8.07
CA LEU A 49 -7.44 -2.63 -7.71
C LEU A 49 -8.58 -1.88 -7.02
N GLN A 50 -8.26 -0.86 -6.20
CA GLN A 50 -9.28 -0.06 -5.53
C GLN A 50 -10.05 0.83 -6.52
N LEU A 51 -9.38 1.36 -7.54
CA LEU A 51 -10.03 2.09 -8.63
C LEU A 51 -10.92 1.16 -9.48
N GLU A 52 -10.44 -0.06 -9.75
CA GLU A 52 -11.25 -1.09 -10.41
C GLU A 52 -12.49 -1.42 -9.56
N SER A 53 -12.33 -1.73 -8.27
CA SER A 53 -13.45 -2.05 -7.38
C SER A 53 -14.46 -0.91 -7.28
N ALA A 54 -14.00 0.34 -7.20
CA ALA A 54 -14.89 1.51 -7.22
C ALA A 54 -15.71 1.58 -8.52
N THR A 55 -15.12 1.17 -9.65
CA THR A 55 -15.81 1.10 -10.94
C THR A 55 -16.85 -0.02 -10.97
N TRP A 56 -16.56 -1.18 -10.41
CA TRP A 56 -17.50 -2.32 -10.37
C TRP A 56 -18.63 -2.11 -9.35
N SER A 57 -18.39 -1.32 -8.30
CA SER A 57 -19.39 -0.96 -7.30
C SER A 57 -20.34 0.16 -7.78
N LEU A 58 -20.14 0.70 -8.99
CA LEU A 58 -21.07 1.67 -9.56
C LEU A 58 -22.44 1.00 -9.74
N HIS A 59 -23.44 1.54 -9.04
CA HIS A 59 -24.85 1.13 -9.14
C HIS A 59 -25.36 1.16 -10.60
N SER A 60 -24.70 1.95 -11.46
CA SER A 60 -24.98 2.03 -12.90
C SER A 60 -24.73 0.72 -13.64
N LEU A 61 -23.76 -0.11 -13.24
CA LEU A 61 -23.53 -1.42 -13.85
C LEU A 61 -24.66 -2.40 -13.53
N VAL A 62 -25.09 -2.43 -12.26
CA VAL A 62 -26.26 -3.23 -11.84
C VAL A 62 -27.53 -2.76 -12.56
N ALA A 63 -27.75 -1.45 -12.66
CA ALA A 63 -28.91 -0.89 -13.35
C ALA A 63 -28.88 -1.15 -14.86
N MET A 64 -27.70 -1.19 -15.47
CA MET A 64 -27.52 -1.53 -16.88
C MET A 64 -27.85 -3.01 -17.14
N GLU A 65 -27.33 -3.92 -16.31
CA GLU A 65 -27.62 -5.34 -16.44
C GLU A 65 -29.10 -5.65 -16.16
N ALA A 66 -29.70 -5.00 -15.15
CA ALA A 66 -31.13 -5.11 -14.87
C ALA A 66 -32.00 -4.61 -16.04
N ARG A 67 -31.59 -3.55 -16.75
CA ARG A 67 -32.26 -3.10 -17.98
C ARG A 67 -32.13 -4.09 -19.12
N ARG A 68 -30.96 -4.73 -19.25
CA ARG A 68 -30.63 -5.58 -20.39
C ARG A 68 -31.22 -6.98 -20.27
N GLU A 69 -31.05 -7.62 -19.12
CA GLU A 69 -31.43 -9.02 -18.90
C GLU A 69 -32.84 -9.16 -18.31
N LEU A 70 -33.29 -8.16 -17.53
CA LEU A 70 -34.60 -8.19 -16.87
C LEU A 70 -35.60 -7.17 -17.44
N GLU A 71 -35.21 -6.45 -18.51
CA GLU A 71 -36.02 -5.40 -19.15
C GLU A 71 -36.55 -4.33 -18.16
N MET A 72 -35.86 -4.13 -17.03
CA MET A 72 -36.32 -3.23 -15.98
C MET A 72 -36.27 -1.77 -16.44
N VAL A 73 -37.38 -1.05 -16.33
CA VAL A 73 -37.47 0.40 -16.59
C VAL A 73 -37.61 1.18 -15.28
N PRO A 74 -37.02 2.38 -15.18
CA PRO A 74 -37.21 3.23 -14.01
C PRO A 74 -38.69 3.64 -13.88
N PRO A 75 -39.27 3.60 -12.67
CA PRO A 75 -40.67 3.94 -12.45
C PRO A 75 -40.94 5.42 -12.77
N ALA A 76 -42.14 5.70 -13.27
CA ALA A 76 -42.60 7.06 -13.49
C ALA A 76 -42.81 7.80 -12.16
N PRO A 77 -42.76 9.15 -12.13
CA PRO A 77 -42.90 9.91 -10.88
C PRO A 77 -44.18 9.60 -10.08
N GLY A 78 -45.26 9.20 -10.76
CA GLY A 78 -46.54 8.83 -10.11
C GLY A 78 -46.58 7.42 -9.52
N GLU A 79 -45.58 6.57 -9.79
CA GLU A 79 -45.50 5.18 -9.31
C GLU A 79 -44.62 5.04 -8.06
N ILE A 80 -43.94 6.12 -7.65
CA ILE A 80 -43.02 6.12 -6.50
C ILE A 80 -43.82 6.39 -5.22
N ILE A 81 -43.93 5.38 -4.37
CA ILE A 81 -44.57 5.49 -3.05
C ILE A 81 -43.48 5.55 -1.97
N VAL A 82 -43.40 6.68 -1.26
CA VAL A 82 -42.48 6.83 -0.13
C VAL A 82 -43.13 6.27 1.13
N VAL A 83 -42.67 5.09 1.56
CA VAL A 83 -43.12 4.47 2.82
C VAL A 83 -42.27 5.02 3.97
N ARG A 84 -42.90 5.75 4.89
CA ARG A 84 -42.28 6.13 6.16
C ARG A 84 -42.43 4.95 7.12
N LEU A 85 -41.33 4.25 7.38
CA LEU A 85 -41.30 3.24 8.43
C LEU A 85 -41.42 3.95 9.78
N GLU A 86 -42.59 3.91 10.40
CA GLU A 86 -42.69 4.28 11.81
C GLU A 86 -41.87 3.25 12.60
N ALA A 87 -40.89 3.74 13.35
CA ALA A 87 -40.11 2.90 14.24
C ALA A 87 -41.07 2.23 15.22
N SER A 88 -41.24 0.91 15.06
CA SER A 88 -41.94 0.07 16.01
C SER A 88 -41.32 0.29 17.38
N ARG A 89 -42.06 0.98 18.26
CA ARG A 89 -41.71 1.20 19.66
C ARG A 89 -41.85 -0.10 20.46
#